data_AF-A0A917V033-F1
#
_entry.id   AF-A0A917V033-F1
#
_cell.length_a   1.000
_cell.length_b   1.000
_cell.length_c   1.000
_cell.angle_alpha   90.00
_cell.angle_beta   90.00
_cell.angle_gamma   90.00
#
_symmetry.space_group_name_H-M   'P 1'
#
loop_
_entity.id
_entity.type
_entity.pdbx_description
1 polymer ?
#
loop_
_entity_poly.entity_id
_entity_poly.type
_entity_poly.pdbx_seq_one_letter_code
_entity_poly.pdbx_strand_id
1 'polypeptide(L)'
;MLDSVTKFLETDLKLTVNRKKSNVGSPTKIKFLGFCIHSTAKEVRCRPDKSAKKKFKAKLKTLTKRNRPGTFEQIVKEINQVTVGWINYYGISFMKGFMKAISQWLNHRLRQLIWKRWKKIKTRYTRLKKLGIEDEEAWKVANTRKGYWRVSLSETLHKAIKNKTLVKWGLKDLNHLYKRAYLNY
;
A
#
# COMPACT_ATOMS: atom_id res chain seq x y z
N MET A 1 -10.40 -34.83 -15.07
CA MET A 1 -9.44 -34.98 -13.94
C MET A 1 -10.04 -34.58 -12.58
N LEU A 2 -11.03 -33.66 -12.51
CA LEU A 2 -11.79 -33.38 -11.27
C LEU A 2 -13.00 -34.31 -11.07
N ASP A 3 -13.28 -35.18 -12.04
CA ASP A 3 -14.59 -35.83 -12.19
C ASP A 3 -14.89 -36.85 -11.09
N SER A 4 -13.87 -37.59 -10.63
CA SER A 4 -14.01 -38.54 -9.52
C SER A 4 -14.36 -37.84 -8.20
N VAL A 5 -13.63 -36.76 -7.85
CA VAL A 5 -13.87 -35.99 -6.62
C VAL A 5 -15.19 -35.22 -6.71
N THR A 6 -15.52 -34.68 -7.89
CA THR A 6 -16.79 -33.97 -8.12
C THR A 6 -17.97 -34.93 -7.96
N LYS A 7 -17.85 -36.15 -8.52
CA LYS A 7 -18.88 -37.18 -8.39
C LYS A 7 -19.11 -37.54 -6.92
N PHE A 8 -18.07 -37.85 -6.16
CA PHE A 8 -18.18 -38.13 -4.72
C PHE A 8 -18.88 -36.98 -3.93
N LEU A 9 -18.49 -35.73 -4.20
CA LEU A 9 -19.09 -34.56 -3.55
C LEU A 9 -20.58 -34.40 -3.88
N GLU A 10 -20.96 -34.60 -5.14
CA GLU A 10 -22.34 -34.41 -5.62
C GLU A 10 -23.24 -35.62 -5.29
N THR A 11 -22.71 -36.86 -5.32
CA THR A 11 -23.49 -38.09 -5.10
C THR A 11 -23.62 -38.44 -3.63
N ASP A 12 -22.51 -38.47 -2.89
CA ASP A 12 -22.48 -39.06 -1.54
C ASP A 12 -22.70 -37.98 -0.49
N LEU A 13 -22.04 -36.84 -0.66
CA LEU A 13 -22.16 -35.69 0.25
C LEU A 13 -23.26 -34.69 -0.13
N LYS A 14 -23.89 -34.86 -1.31
CA LYS A 14 -24.97 -33.99 -1.82
C LYS A 14 -24.62 -32.49 -1.88
N LEU A 15 -23.37 -32.16 -2.18
CA LEU A 15 -22.87 -30.79 -2.31
C LEU A 15 -22.69 -30.40 -3.78
N THR A 16 -23.13 -29.21 -4.18
CA THR A 16 -22.95 -28.70 -5.56
C THR A 16 -21.57 -28.07 -5.76
N VAL A 17 -20.82 -28.52 -6.77
CA VAL A 17 -19.52 -27.94 -7.10
C VAL A 17 -19.67 -26.67 -7.95
N ASN A 18 -19.04 -25.58 -7.52
CA ASN A 18 -19.01 -24.36 -8.30
C ASN A 18 -17.99 -24.45 -9.45
N ARG A 19 -18.47 -24.82 -10.64
CA ARG A 19 -17.62 -24.98 -11.85
C ARG A 19 -17.00 -23.68 -12.36
N LYS A 20 -17.53 -22.51 -11.99
CA LYS A 20 -16.93 -21.21 -12.35
C LYS A 20 -15.68 -20.90 -11.50
N LYS A 21 -15.62 -21.41 -10.27
CA LYS A 21 -14.49 -21.22 -9.34
C LYS A 21 -13.49 -22.37 -9.38
N SER A 22 -13.99 -23.58 -9.60
CA SER A 22 -13.19 -24.80 -9.64
C SER A 22 -12.55 -24.93 -11.02
N ASN A 23 -11.23 -24.89 -11.06
CA ASN A 23 -10.50 -25.00 -12.32
C ASN A 23 -9.19 -25.75 -12.10
N VAL A 24 -8.78 -26.52 -13.11
CA VAL A 24 -7.47 -27.16 -13.19
C VAL A 24 -6.58 -26.27 -14.06
N GLY A 25 -5.39 -25.94 -13.57
CA GLY A 25 -4.49 -25.05 -14.29
C GLY A 25 -3.20 -24.84 -13.53
N SER A 26 -2.32 -24.02 -14.10
CA SER A 26 -1.01 -23.78 -13.48
C SER A 26 -1.16 -23.22 -12.06
N PRO A 27 -0.47 -23.81 -11.06
CA PRO A 27 -0.49 -23.31 -9.68
C PRO A 27 -0.01 -21.86 -9.54
N THR A 28 0.72 -21.36 -10.54
CA THR A 28 1.18 -19.97 -10.61
C THR A 28 0.10 -18.95 -10.96
N LYS A 29 -0.99 -19.42 -11.57
CA LYS A 29 -2.12 -18.62 -12.06
C LYS A 29 -3.37 -18.78 -11.20
N ILE A 30 -3.53 -19.93 -10.54
CA ILE A 30 -4.62 -20.20 -9.61
C ILE A 30 -4.32 -19.55 -8.26
N LYS A 31 -5.35 -18.95 -7.65
CA LYS A 31 -5.24 -18.39 -6.32
C LYS A 31 -5.85 -19.35 -5.29
N PHE A 32 -5.18 -19.50 -4.16
CA PHE A 32 -5.67 -20.25 -3.01
C PHE A 32 -5.48 -19.38 -1.76
N LEU A 33 -6.56 -19.14 -1.00
CA LEU A 33 -6.58 -18.26 0.18
C LEU A 33 -5.95 -16.86 -0.07
N GLY A 34 -6.05 -16.35 -1.29
CA GLY A 34 -5.47 -15.06 -1.67
C GLY A 34 -3.96 -15.07 -1.96
N PHE A 35 -3.33 -16.24 -1.98
CA PHE A 35 -1.97 -16.48 -2.44
C PHE A 35 -1.97 -17.11 -3.83
N CYS A 36 -0.87 -16.96 -4.54
CA CYS A 36 -0.52 -17.75 -5.73
C CYS A 36 0.85 -18.36 -5.51
N ILE A 37 1.08 -19.53 -6.10
CA ILE A 37 2.43 -20.09 -6.14
C ILE A 37 3.28 -19.26 -7.10
N HIS A 38 4.56 -19.14 -6.78
CA HIS A 38 5.55 -18.44 -7.57
C HIS A 38 6.80 -19.31 -7.65
N SER A 39 6.98 -19.97 -8.79
CA SER A 39 8.21 -20.69 -9.06
C SER A 39 9.31 -19.70 -9.43
N THR A 40 10.45 -19.80 -8.74
CA THR A 40 11.71 -19.15 -9.09
C THR A 40 12.68 -20.24 -9.55
N ALA A 41 13.72 -19.90 -10.31
CA ALA A 41 14.71 -20.86 -10.80
C ALA A 41 15.35 -21.75 -9.72
N LYS A 42 15.33 -21.32 -8.45
CA LYS A 42 15.92 -22.04 -7.32
C LYS A 42 14.91 -22.70 -6.38
N GLU A 43 13.66 -22.23 -6.35
CA GLU A 43 12.69 -22.64 -5.32
C GLU A 43 11.25 -22.21 -5.64
N VAL A 44 10.29 -22.90 -5.02
CA VAL A 44 8.87 -22.60 -5.09
C VAL A 44 8.47 -21.75 -3.88
N ARG A 45 8.04 -20.52 -4.14
CA ARG A 45 7.60 -19.56 -3.10
C ARG A 45 6.12 -19.26 -3.24
N CYS A 46 5.53 -18.62 -2.24
CA CYS A 46 4.19 -18.04 -2.35
C CYS A 46 4.27 -16.52 -2.56
N ARG A 47 3.28 -15.95 -3.26
CA ARG A 47 3.11 -14.50 -3.42
C ARG A 47 1.64 -14.13 -3.20
N PRO A 48 1.32 -12.90 -2.79
CA PRO A 48 -0.06 -12.47 -2.76
C PRO A 48 -0.62 -12.40 -4.19
N ASP A 49 -1.88 -12.80 -4.33
CA ASP A 49 -2.61 -12.70 -5.59
C ASP A 49 -2.71 -11.24 -6.05
N LYS A 50 -2.81 -11.04 -7.37
CA LYS A 50 -2.98 -9.71 -7.98
C LYS A 50 -4.23 -9.01 -7.45
N SER A 51 -5.33 -9.72 -7.21
CA SER A 51 -6.56 -9.12 -6.67
C SER A 51 -6.37 -8.68 -5.21
N ALA A 52 -5.65 -9.45 -4.39
CA ALA A 52 -5.33 -9.08 -3.01
C ALA A 52 -4.48 -7.79 -2.96
N LYS A 53 -3.43 -7.70 -3.81
CA LYS A 53 -2.61 -6.50 -3.96
C LYS A 53 -3.43 -5.29 -4.40
N LYS A 54 -4.35 -5.47 -5.36
CA LYS A 54 -5.25 -4.41 -5.86
C LYS A 54 -6.19 -3.92 -4.75
N LYS A 55 -6.81 -4.83 -4.00
CA LYS A 55 -7.69 -4.51 -2.86
C LYS A 55 -6.95 -3.74 -1.78
N PHE A 56 -5.73 -4.16 -1.42
CA PHE A 56 -4.89 -3.46 -0.46
C PHE A 56 -4.58 -2.03 -0.88
N LYS A 57 -4.08 -1.85 -2.11
CA LYS A 57 -3.81 -0.53 -2.68
C LYS A 57 -5.06 0.34 -2.75
N ALA A 58 -6.21 -0.24 -3.10
CA ALA A 58 -7.49 0.47 -3.15
C ALA A 58 -7.93 0.94 -1.74
N LYS A 59 -7.83 0.08 -0.72
CA LYS A 59 -8.13 0.47 0.67
C LYS A 59 -7.23 1.63 1.12
N LEU A 60 -5.93 1.55 0.88
CA LEU A 60 -5.00 2.65 1.17
C LEU A 60 -5.34 3.93 0.41
N LYS A 61 -5.76 3.82 -0.87
CA LYS A 61 -6.19 4.96 -1.69
C LYS A 61 -7.38 5.68 -1.07
N THR A 62 -8.34 4.93 -0.54
CA THR A 62 -9.52 5.47 0.16
C THR A 62 -9.13 6.20 1.44
N LEU A 63 -8.27 5.60 2.26
CA LEU A 63 -7.78 6.22 3.50
C LEU A 63 -6.99 7.51 3.24
N THR A 64 -6.24 7.56 2.14
CA THR A 64 -5.41 8.70 1.75
C THR A 64 -6.08 9.57 0.67
N LYS A 65 -7.42 9.64 0.64
CA LYS A 65 -8.14 10.51 -0.31
C LYS A 65 -7.77 11.97 -0.02
N ARG A 66 -7.54 12.77 -1.08
CA ARG A 66 -7.06 14.17 -0.94
C ARG A 66 -8.00 15.09 -0.13
N ASN A 67 -9.28 14.74 -0.04
CA ASN A 67 -10.30 15.45 0.72
C ASN A 67 -10.76 14.68 1.96
N ARG A 68 -9.93 13.77 2.48
CA ARG A 68 -10.22 13.00 3.69
C ARG A 68 -10.33 13.94 4.92
N PRO A 69 -11.48 13.99 5.62
CA PRO A 69 -11.63 14.73 6.87
C PRO A 69 -10.88 14.03 8.02
N GLY A 70 -10.80 14.68 9.18
CA GLY A 70 -10.13 14.14 10.38
C GLY A 70 -8.66 14.55 10.52
N THR A 71 -8.06 14.28 11.68
CA THR A 71 -6.67 14.67 11.96
C THR A 71 -5.68 13.82 11.16
N PHE A 72 -4.44 14.30 11.01
CA PHE A 72 -3.41 13.52 10.31
C PHE A 72 -3.08 12.23 11.08
N GLU A 73 -3.01 12.32 12.41
CA GLU A 73 -2.77 11.20 13.32
C GLU A 73 -3.82 10.10 13.19
N GLN A 74 -5.11 10.46 13.12
CA GLN A 74 -6.19 9.49 12.89
C GLN A 74 -5.99 8.74 11.56
N ILE A 75 -5.67 9.46 10.47
CA ILE A 75 -5.42 8.85 9.16
C ILE A 75 -4.21 7.91 9.22
N VAL A 76 -3.12 8.32 9.88
CA VAL A 76 -1.93 7.49 10.05
C VAL A 76 -2.24 6.25 10.89
N LYS A 77 -3.03 6.36 11.95
CA LYS A 77 -3.49 5.24 12.77
C LYS A 77 -4.28 4.22 11.95
N GLU A 78 -5.25 4.67 11.16
CA GLU A 78 -6.04 3.81 10.25
C GLU A 78 -5.14 3.12 9.20
N ILE A 79 -4.19 3.85 8.61
CA ILE A 79 -3.22 3.28 7.65
C ILE A 79 -2.35 2.23 8.33
N ASN A 80 -1.86 2.50 9.53
CA ASN A 80 -1.04 1.56 10.29
C ASN A 80 -1.81 0.28 10.63
N GLN A 81 -3.08 0.37 11.04
CA GLN A 81 -3.91 -0.80 11.32
C GLN A 81 -4.06 -1.68 10.07
N VAL A 82 -4.39 -1.07 8.93
CA VAL A 82 -4.56 -1.80 7.66
C VAL A 82 -3.25 -2.41 7.18
N THR A 83 -2.14 -1.67 7.26
CA THR A 83 -0.83 -2.15 6.80
C THR A 83 -0.29 -3.27 7.69
N VAL A 84 -0.38 -3.14 9.02
CA VAL A 84 0.05 -4.17 9.97
C VAL A 84 -0.77 -5.45 9.79
N GLY A 85 -2.10 -5.36 9.76
CA GLY A 85 -2.95 -6.55 9.57
C GLY A 85 -2.68 -7.26 8.24
N TRP A 86 -2.50 -6.50 7.17
CA TRP A 86 -2.21 -7.07 5.85
C TRP A 86 -0.81 -7.72 5.80
N ILE A 87 0.20 -7.10 6.41
CA ILE A 87 1.56 -7.66 6.48
C ILE A 87 1.60 -8.89 7.39
N ASN A 88 0.85 -8.92 8.49
CA ASN A 88 0.79 -10.11 9.35
C ASN A 88 0.22 -11.32 8.58
N TYR A 89 -0.82 -11.10 7.77
CA TYR A 89 -1.42 -12.19 6.98
C TYR A 89 -0.53 -12.63 5.81
N TYR A 90 0.00 -11.67 5.03
CA TYR A 90 0.81 -11.97 3.85
C TYR A 90 2.31 -12.04 4.14
N GLY A 91 2.73 -12.04 5.42
CA GLY A 91 4.12 -11.87 5.85
C GLY A 91 5.07 -12.93 5.31
N ILE A 92 4.60 -14.18 5.25
CA ILE A 92 5.30 -15.35 4.69
C ILE A 92 5.61 -15.22 3.19
N SER A 93 4.93 -14.32 2.48
CA SER A 93 4.98 -14.26 1.02
C SER A 93 6.16 -13.45 0.48
N PHE A 94 6.63 -13.82 -0.71
CA PHE A 94 7.66 -13.09 -1.43
C PHE A 94 7.08 -11.83 -2.09
N MET A 95 7.23 -10.68 -1.42
CA MET A 95 6.61 -9.43 -1.86
C MET A 95 7.45 -8.18 -1.58
N LYS A 96 8.75 -8.30 -1.37
CA LYS A 96 9.68 -7.18 -1.11
C LYS A 96 9.54 -6.03 -2.12
N GLY A 97 9.53 -6.34 -3.42
CA GLY A 97 9.36 -5.34 -4.48
C GLY A 97 8.01 -4.62 -4.42
N PHE A 98 6.94 -5.36 -4.11
CA PHE A 98 5.60 -4.79 -3.95
C PHE A 98 5.51 -3.89 -2.71
N MET A 99 6.11 -4.29 -1.57
CA MET A 99 6.16 -3.48 -0.35
C MET A 99 6.92 -2.17 -0.58
N LYS A 100 8.06 -2.21 -1.26
CA LYS A 100 8.83 -1.01 -1.63
C LYS A 100 8.00 -0.04 -2.48
N ALA A 101 7.36 -0.56 -3.53
CA ALA A 101 6.54 0.24 -4.44
C ALA A 101 5.31 0.86 -3.73
N ILE A 102 4.64 0.09 -2.87
CA ILE A 102 3.50 0.61 -2.09
C ILE A 102 3.94 1.64 -1.06
N SER A 103 5.05 1.42 -0.35
CA SER A 103 5.58 2.38 0.63
C SER A 103 5.90 3.73 -0.03
N GLN A 104 6.57 3.72 -1.18
CA GLN A 104 6.87 4.93 -1.96
C GLN A 104 5.58 5.64 -2.42
N TRP A 105 4.64 4.90 -2.98
CA TRP A 105 3.36 5.44 -3.43
C TRP A 105 2.51 6.00 -2.26
N LEU A 106 2.54 5.35 -1.10
CA LEU A 106 1.83 5.78 0.10
C LEU A 106 2.41 7.09 0.65
N ASN A 107 3.74 7.19 0.77
CA ASN A 107 4.42 8.41 1.20
C ASN A 107 4.10 9.59 0.28
N HIS A 108 4.08 9.33 -1.03
CA HIS A 108 3.70 10.33 -2.03
C HIS A 108 2.25 10.81 -1.85
N ARG A 109 1.31 9.91 -1.56
CA ARG A 109 -0.09 10.27 -1.26
C ARG A 109 -0.24 11.06 0.03
N LEU A 110 0.51 10.71 1.08
CA LEU A 110 0.49 11.45 2.34
C LEU A 110 1.00 12.88 2.14
N ARG A 111 2.09 13.07 1.38
CA ARG A 111 2.55 14.42 1.02
C ARG A 111 1.52 15.20 0.21
N GLN A 112 0.84 14.55 -0.75
CA GLN A 112 -0.26 15.19 -1.48
C GLN A 112 -1.37 15.66 -0.54
N LEU A 113 -1.75 14.82 0.42
CA LEU A 113 -2.80 15.11 1.40
C LEU A 113 -2.40 16.28 2.31
N ILE A 114 -1.16 16.29 2.82
CA ILE A 114 -0.62 17.38 3.65
C ILE A 114 -0.60 18.68 2.85
N TRP A 115 -0.06 18.65 1.62
CA TRP A 115 0.01 19.81 0.75
C TRP A 115 -1.37 20.39 0.42
N LYS A 116 -2.36 19.52 0.19
CA LYS A 116 -3.75 19.93 -0.03
C LYS A 116 -4.33 20.61 1.21
N ARG A 117 -4.03 20.11 2.41
CA ARG A 117 -4.51 20.68 3.68
C ARG A 117 -3.93 22.07 3.95
N TRP A 118 -2.71 22.36 3.51
CA TRP A 118 -2.13 23.69 3.61
C TRP A 118 -2.78 24.73 2.69
N LYS A 119 -3.86 24.39 1.95
CA LYS A 119 -4.80 25.23 1.16
C LYS A 119 -4.32 26.62 0.73
N LYS A 120 -4.11 27.56 1.67
CA LYS A 120 -3.69 28.94 1.44
C LYS A 120 -2.18 29.06 1.20
N ILE A 121 -1.77 29.96 0.31
CA ILE A 121 -0.36 30.25 0.00
C ILE A 121 0.42 30.60 1.27
N LYS A 122 -0.09 31.53 2.09
CA LYS A 122 0.54 31.93 3.36
C LYS A 122 0.83 30.70 4.25
N THR A 123 -0.13 29.79 4.38
CA THR A 123 0.04 28.57 5.18
C THR A 123 1.09 27.63 4.59
N ARG A 124 1.11 27.44 3.27
CA ARG A 124 2.14 26.62 2.60
C ARG A 124 3.53 27.18 2.85
N TYR A 125 3.73 28.48 2.62
CA TYR A 125 5.00 29.15 2.84
C TYR A 125 5.45 29.03 4.30
N THR A 126 4.61 29.41 5.26
CA THR A 126 4.96 29.31 6.70
C THR A 126 5.29 27.87 7.11
N ARG A 127 4.57 26.87 6.60
CA ARG A 127 4.85 25.46 6.90
C ARG A 127 6.15 24.97 6.25
N LEU A 128 6.46 25.40 5.03
CA LEU A 128 7.73 25.06 4.36
C LEU A 128 8.92 25.69 5.10
N LYS A 129 8.83 26.97 5.48
CA LYS A 129 9.86 27.64 6.30
C LYS A 129 10.08 26.94 7.64
N LYS A 130 9.00 26.57 8.34
CA LYS A 130 9.07 25.78 9.59
C LYS A 130 9.72 24.40 9.41
N LEU A 131 9.70 23.85 8.19
CA LEU A 131 10.35 22.58 7.85
C LEU A 131 11.78 22.78 7.30
N GLY A 132 12.33 23.99 7.39
CA GLY A 132 13.71 24.30 7.03
C GLY A 132 13.95 24.50 5.53
N ILE A 133 12.91 24.83 4.76
CA ILE A 133 13.09 25.22 3.36
C ILE A 133 13.51 26.69 3.28
N GLU A 134 14.44 26.97 2.38
CA GLU A 134 14.96 28.30 2.08
C GLU A 134 13.85 29.25 1.62
N ASP A 135 14.05 30.56 1.74
CA ASP A 135 12.98 31.54 1.55
C ASP A 135 12.44 31.56 0.12
N GLU A 136 13.34 31.69 -0.85
CA GLU A 136 13.01 31.79 -2.26
C GLU A 136 12.34 30.51 -2.77
N GLU A 137 12.91 29.34 -2.41
CA GLU A 137 12.37 28.04 -2.76
C GLU A 137 10.96 27.84 -2.14
N ALA A 138 10.77 28.22 -0.88
CA ALA A 138 9.48 28.12 -0.21
C ALA A 138 8.42 29.00 -0.88
N TRP A 139 8.75 30.24 -1.24
CA TRP A 139 7.82 31.16 -1.90
C TRP A 139 7.42 30.66 -3.29
N LYS A 140 8.40 30.21 -4.09
CA LYS A 140 8.19 29.65 -5.43
C LYS A 140 7.26 28.44 -5.41
N VAL A 141 7.47 27.50 -4.48
CA VAL A 141 6.63 26.30 -4.40
C VAL A 141 5.26 26.58 -3.78
N ALA A 142 5.16 27.50 -2.81
CA ALA A 142 3.86 27.88 -2.22
C ALA A 142 2.87 28.43 -3.27
N ASN A 143 3.39 29.23 -4.21
CA ASN A 143 2.65 29.90 -5.30
C ASN A 143 2.49 29.07 -6.58
N THR A 144 2.95 27.81 -6.60
CA THR A 144 2.91 27.01 -7.82
C THR A 144 1.48 26.74 -8.30
N ARG A 145 1.28 26.85 -9.63
CA ARG A 145 0.04 26.45 -10.31
C ARG A 145 -0.02 24.95 -10.63
N LYS A 146 1.05 24.20 -10.32
CA LYS A 146 1.12 22.75 -10.58
C LYS A 146 0.12 21.99 -9.70
N GLY A 147 -0.47 20.92 -10.25
CA GLY A 147 -1.41 20.06 -9.53
C GLY A 147 -0.80 19.36 -8.31
N TYR A 148 -1.61 19.06 -7.29
CA TYR A 148 -1.14 18.55 -6.00
C TYR A 148 -0.29 17.27 -6.10
N TRP A 149 -0.63 16.36 -7.03
CA TRP A 149 0.13 15.12 -7.25
C TRP A 149 1.54 15.40 -7.80
N ARG A 150 1.67 16.39 -8.69
CA ARG A 150 2.94 16.80 -9.27
C ARG A 150 3.81 17.48 -8.23
N VAL A 151 3.22 18.33 -7.39
CA VAL A 151 3.95 19.04 -6.32
C VAL A 151 4.43 18.09 -5.23
N SER A 152 3.67 17.05 -4.89
CA SER A 152 4.11 16.06 -3.90
C SER A 152 5.29 15.18 -4.36
N LEU A 153 5.65 15.21 -5.65
CA LEU A 153 6.90 14.65 -6.21
C LEU A 153 8.02 15.68 -6.36
N SER A 154 7.79 16.96 -6.04
CA SER A 154 8.84 17.98 -6.15
C SER A 154 9.93 17.74 -5.11
N GLU A 155 11.15 18.10 -5.48
CA GLU A 155 12.32 17.99 -4.60
C GLU A 155 12.11 18.76 -3.29
N THR A 156 11.55 19.97 -3.37
CA THR A 156 11.22 20.81 -2.20
C THR A 156 10.30 20.08 -1.22
N LEU A 157 9.26 19.40 -1.70
CA LEU A 157 8.36 18.64 -0.82
C LEU A 157 9.01 17.36 -0.27
N HIS A 158 9.92 16.74 -1.02
CA HIS A 158 10.74 15.63 -0.52
C HIS A 158 11.71 16.09 0.57
N LYS A 159 12.31 17.27 0.42
CA LYS A 159 13.18 17.93 1.42
C LYS A 159 12.39 18.31 2.67
N ALA A 160 11.24 18.94 2.51
CA ALA A 160 10.40 19.41 3.61
C ALA A 160 9.76 18.25 4.38
N ILE A 161 9.20 17.26 3.68
CA ILE A 161 8.50 16.13 4.27
C ILE A 161 9.26 14.83 3.92
N LYS A 162 10.40 14.65 4.58
CA LYS A 162 11.23 13.43 4.42
C LYS A 162 10.44 12.20 4.87
N ASN A 163 10.79 11.03 4.34
CA ASN A 163 10.19 9.76 4.80
C ASN A 163 10.39 9.56 6.31
N LYS A 164 11.56 9.95 6.83
CA LYS A 164 11.85 9.96 8.28
C LYS A 164 10.88 10.84 9.05
N THR A 165 10.47 11.98 8.50
CA THR A 165 9.47 12.87 9.13
C THR A 165 8.10 12.21 9.20
N LEU A 166 7.66 11.51 8.15
CA LEU A 166 6.41 10.74 8.17
C LEU A 166 6.43 9.64 9.23
N VAL A 167 7.58 8.97 9.40
CA VAL A 167 7.78 7.97 10.45
C VAL A 167 7.73 8.59 11.84
N LYS A 168 8.37 9.76 12.04
CA LYS A 168 8.29 10.53 13.28
C LYS A 168 6.85 10.95 13.61
N TRP A 169 6.02 11.21 12.60
CA TRP A 169 4.58 11.49 12.77
C TRP A 169 3.72 10.23 12.93
N GLY A 170 4.34 9.08 13.20
CA GLY A 170 3.68 7.84 13.58
C GLY A 170 3.46 6.84 12.44
N LEU A 171 3.83 7.13 11.18
CA LEU A 171 3.69 6.16 10.09
C LEU A 171 4.69 5.01 10.28
N LYS A 172 4.19 3.77 10.35
CA LYS A 172 5.08 2.60 10.45
C LYS A 172 5.76 2.34 9.10
N ASP A 173 7.05 2.03 9.11
CA ASP A 173 7.78 1.66 7.89
C ASP A 173 7.36 0.26 7.41
N LEU A 174 6.63 0.21 6.30
CA LEU A 174 6.15 -1.04 5.70
C LEU A 174 7.29 -2.01 5.35
N ASN A 175 8.45 -1.52 4.92
CA ASN A 175 9.55 -2.40 4.54
C ASN A 175 10.16 -3.05 5.78
N HIS A 176 10.29 -2.28 6.87
CA HIS A 176 10.75 -2.79 8.16
C HIS A 176 9.75 -3.79 8.75
N LEU A 177 8.46 -3.46 8.75
CA LEU A 177 7.39 -4.36 9.20
C LEU A 177 7.40 -5.68 8.40
N TYR A 178 7.51 -5.60 7.07
CA TYR A 178 7.59 -6.78 6.23
C TYR A 178 8.85 -7.59 6.49
N LYS A 179 10.03 -6.96 6.62
CA LYS A 179 11.27 -7.66 6.93
C LYS A 179 11.13 -8.44 8.25
N ARG A 180 10.55 -7.82 9.27
CA ARG A 180 10.31 -8.48 10.57
C ARG A 180 9.34 -9.65 10.43
N ALA A 181 8.22 -9.46 9.74
CA ALA A 181 7.23 -10.52 9.53
C ALA A 181 7.81 -11.69 8.70
N TYR A 182 8.59 -11.40 7.67
CA TYR A 182 9.19 -12.41 6.79
C TYR A 182 10.30 -13.21 7.47
N LEU A 183 11.01 -12.64 8.44
CA LEU A 183 12.03 -13.37 9.22
C LEU A 183 11.43 -14.32 10.27
N ASN A 184 10.16 -14.15 10.61
CA ASN A 184 9.47 -15.00 11.58
C ASN A 184 8.91 -16.28 10.93
N TYR A 185 9.11 -16.48 9.63
CA TYR A 185 8.71 -17.65 8.84
C TYR A 185 9.93 -18.21 8.11
#